data_AF-A0A4R4X0F3-F1
#
_entry.id   AF-A0A4R4X0F3-F1
#
_cell.length_a   1.000
_cell.length_b   1.000
_cell.length_c   1.000
_cell.angle_alpha   90.00
_cell.angle_beta   90.00
_cell.angle_gamma   90.00
#
_symmetry.space_group_name_H-M   'P 1'
#
loop_
_entity.id
_entity.type
_entity.pdbx_description
1 polymer ?
#
loop_
_entity_poly.entity_id
_entity_poly.type
_entity_poly.pdbx_seq_one_letter_code
_entity_poly.pdbx_strand_id
1 'polypeptide(L)'
;MARLALTVLAAGAVVTLLVIGGRALLVPPGGQPPERERASAPATGLATAPASDATARVPTVRIECLAETCPVVTVRVPGGDVLHHHEMARGEELNYFEPELDVVLSDAGTVRVTENGKPREQGDAGKREAFTVREPG
;
A
#
# COMPACT_ATOMS: atom_id res chain seq x y z
N MET A 1 46.84 20.10 -17.46
CA MET A 1 46.13 18.94 -16.89
C MET A 1 45.54 19.18 -15.50
N ALA A 2 46.21 19.93 -14.60
CA ALA A 2 45.70 20.16 -13.23
C ALA A 2 44.32 20.88 -13.14
N ARG A 3 44.02 21.81 -14.06
CA ARG A 3 42.74 22.56 -14.05
C ARG A 3 41.52 21.71 -14.42
N LEU A 4 41.69 20.75 -15.33
CA LEU A 4 40.63 19.82 -15.75
C LEU A 4 40.29 18.80 -14.64
N ALA A 5 41.29 18.37 -13.87
CA ALA A 5 41.08 17.46 -12.75
C ALA A 5 40.24 18.11 -11.62
N LEU A 6 40.51 19.39 -11.33
CA LEU A 6 39.76 20.15 -10.33
C LEU A 6 38.29 20.37 -10.73
N THR A 7 38.01 20.63 -12.01
CA THR A 7 36.62 20.81 -12.48
C THR A 7 35.79 19.55 -12.42
N VAL A 8 36.40 18.38 -12.68
CA VAL A 8 35.69 17.09 -12.62
C VAL A 8 35.40 16.67 -11.17
N LEU A 9 36.35 16.91 -10.26
CA LEU A 9 36.16 16.67 -8.82
C LEU A 9 35.06 17.58 -8.23
N ALA A 10 35.04 18.86 -8.60
CA ALA A 10 34.02 19.79 -8.13
C ALA A 10 32.62 19.42 -8.65
N ALA A 11 32.50 19.05 -9.94
CA ALA A 11 31.23 18.61 -10.51
C ALA A 11 30.72 17.32 -9.85
N GLY A 12 31.61 16.35 -9.58
CA GLY A 12 31.26 15.13 -8.88
C GLY A 12 30.70 15.38 -7.47
N ALA A 13 31.33 16.25 -6.71
CA ALA A 13 30.90 16.61 -5.35
C ALA A 13 29.53 17.32 -5.31
N VAL A 14 29.25 18.17 -6.30
CA VAL A 14 27.94 18.84 -6.41
C VAL A 14 26.82 17.84 -6.72
N VAL A 15 27.08 16.87 -7.60
CA VAL A 15 26.10 15.84 -7.96
C VAL A 15 25.78 14.93 -6.76
N THR A 16 26.77 14.50 -5.97
CA THR A 16 26.51 13.71 -4.76
C THR A 16 25.73 14.49 -3.70
N LEU A 17 26.03 15.78 -3.50
CA LEU A 17 25.24 16.65 -2.60
C LEU A 17 23.78 16.77 -3.05
N LEU A 18 23.53 16.91 -4.35
CA LEU A 18 22.17 16.99 -4.90
C LEU A 18 21.40 15.67 -4.72
N VAL A 19 22.05 14.51 -4.89
CA VAL A 19 21.40 13.20 -4.68
C VAL A 19 21.05 12.97 -3.21
N ILE A 20 21.93 13.36 -2.27
CA ILE A 20 21.67 13.23 -0.83
C ILE A 20 20.57 14.22 -0.39
N GLY A 21 20.63 15.48 -0.83
CA GLY A 21 19.60 16.48 -0.54
C GLY A 21 18.24 16.13 -1.15
N GLY A 22 18.22 15.59 -2.38
CA GLY A 22 17.00 15.13 -3.04
C GLY A 22 16.36 13.92 -2.35
N ARG A 23 17.17 13.01 -1.77
CA ARG A 23 16.66 11.86 -0.99
C ARG A 23 16.09 12.28 0.36
N ALA A 24 16.61 13.35 0.98
CA ALA A 24 16.06 13.90 2.22
C ALA A 24 14.66 14.54 2.04
N LEU A 25 14.30 14.96 0.82
CA LEU A 25 12.95 15.43 0.49
C LEU A 25 11.94 14.29 0.27
N LEU A 26 12.43 13.06 0.05
CA LEU A 26 11.61 11.87 -0.19
C LEU A 26 11.43 11.00 1.07
N VAL A 27 12.12 11.33 2.16
CA VAL A 27 12.00 10.64 3.46
C VAL A 27 11.38 11.63 4.45
N PRO A 28 10.09 11.53 4.78
CA PRO A 28 9.50 12.38 5.80
C PRO A 28 10.17 12.09 7.16
N PRO A 29 10.74 13.10 7.84
CA PRO A 29 11.24 12.91 9.19
C PRO A 29 10.03 12.70 10.12
N GLY A 30 9.91 11.50 10.67
CA GLY A 30 8.99 11.23 11.76
C GLY A 30 9.37 12.07 12.99
N GLY A 31 8.41 12.86 13.49
CA GLY A 31 8.60 13.63 14.73
C GLY A 31 7.44 14.57 15.07
N GLN A 32 6.40 14.01 15.71
CA GLN A 32 5.49 14.63 16.70
C GLN A 32 4.61 15.85 16.29
N PRO A 33 3.28 15.82 16.51
CA PRO A 33 2.47 17.03 16.44
C PRO A 33 2.41 17.76 17.79
N PRO A 34 2.75 19.06 17.86
CA PRO A 34 2.14 19.95 18.82
C PRO A 34 0.78 20.45 18.30
N GLU A 35 -0.11 20.63 19.26
CA GLU A 35 -1.50 21.06 19.18
C GLU A 35 -1.71 22.48 18.58
N ARG A 36 -2.87 22.65 17.90
CA ARG A 36 -3.53 23.87 17.35
C ARG A 36 -2.83 24.54 16.15
N GLU A 37 -3.51 24.92 15.07
CA GLU A 37 -4.65 25.86 14.98
C GLU A 37 -5.32 25.73 13.58
N ARG A 38 -6.64 25.96 13.52
CA ARG A 38 -7.53 26.02 12.32
C ARG A 38 -6.96 26.80 11.12
N ALA A 39 -7.16 26.28 9.89
CA ALA A 39 -8.08 26.85 8.88
C ALA A 39 -7.92 26.22 7.47
N SER A 40 -9.08 25.91 6.85
CA SER A 40 -9.37 25.78 5.40
C SER A 40 -9.00 24.49 4.65
N ALA A 41 -10.04 23.84 4.13
CA ALA A 41 -10.13 22.61 3.32
C ALA A 41 -9.73 22.81 1.83
N PRO A 42 -9.82 21.80 0.92
CA PRO A 42 -10.01 20.35 1.09
C PRO A 42 -8.87 19.54 0.42
N ALA A 43 -8.24 18.63 1.15
CA ALA A 43 -7.40 17.60 0.56
C ALA A 43 -7.73 16.28 1.26
N THR A 44 -8.63 15.51 0.66
CA THR A 44 -8.94 14.15 1.12
C THR A 44 -7.79 13.22 0.71
N GLY A 45 -6.64 13.42 1.35
CA GLY A 45 -5.62 12.40 1.49
C GLY A 45 -5.89 11.57 2.73
N LEU A 46 -5.31 10.37 2.74
CA LEU A 46 -5.17 9.42 3.85
C LEU A 46 -6.38 8.53 4.14
N ALA A 47 -6.33 7.33 3.56
CA ALA A 47 -6.59 6.12 4.32
C ALA A 47 -5.37 5.19 4.24
N THR A 48 -4.18 5.68 4.59
CA THR A 48 -3.20 4.80 5.25
C THR A 48 -3.71 4.70 6.68
N ALA A 49 -4.56 3.71 6.96
CA ALA A 49 -4.86 3.36 8.33
C ALA A 49 -3.53 2.91 8.96
N PRO A 50 -3.03 3.62 9.99
CA PRO A 50 -1.95 3.05 10.77
C PRO A 50 -2.46 1.74 11.36
N ALA A 51 -1.60 0.73 11.44
CA ALA A 51 -1.83 -0.42 12.31
C ALA A 51 -1.89 0.09 13.75
N SER A 52 -3.03 0.63 14.14
CA SER A 52 -3.29 1.21 15.46
C SER A 52 -4.34 0.34 16.12
N ASP A 53 -3.88 -0.44 17.11
CA ASP A 53 -4.69 -0.98 18.22
C ASP A 53 -6.14 -1.37 17.87
N ALA A 54 -6.30 -2.31 16.92
CA ALA A 54 -7.56 -3.00 16.81
C ALA A 54 -7.64 -4.01 17.96
N THR A 55 -8.65 -3.88 18.81
CA THR A 55 -9.31 -5.07 19.38
C THR A 55 -9.31 -6.18 18.33
N ALA A 56 -9.01 -7.43 18.70
CA ALA A 56 -8.81 -8.56 17.80
C ALA A 56 -10.06 -8.91 16.94
N ARG A 57 -10.52 -7.98 16.11
CA ARG A 57 -11.63 -8.09 15.20
C ARG A 57 -11.09 -8.78 13.96
N VAL A 58 -11.73 -9.88 13.61
CA VAL A 58 -11.42 -10.64 12.42
C VAL A 58 -11.87 -9.83 11.19
N PRO A 59 -10.98 -9.53 10.23
CA PRO A 59 -11.37 -8.88 8.99
C PRO A 59 -12.32 -9.74 8.16
N THR A 60 -13.25 -9.11 7.45
CA THR A 60 -14.10 -9.79 6.47
C THR A 60 -13.22 -10.41 5.38
N VAL A 61 -12.25 -9.65 4.88
CA VAL A 61 -11.21 -10.15 3.98
C VAL A 61 -9.86 -9.56 4.36
N ARG A 62 -8.86 -10.44 4.37
CA ARG A 62 -7.44 -10.11 4.46
C ARG A 62 -6.73 -10.65 3.22
N ILE A 63 -5.99 -9.80 2.53
CA ILE A 63 -5.26 -10.14 1.31
C ILE A 63 -3.79 -9.82 1.55
N GLU A 64 -2.91 -10.79 1.31
CA GLU A 64 -1.47 -10.65 1.50
C GLU A 64 -0.74 -11.08 0.24
N CYS A 65 0.19 -10.28 -0.26
CA CYS A 65 1.04 -10.69 -1.38
C CYS A 65 2.24 -11.52 -0.91
N LEU A 66 2.41 -12.70 -1.50
CA LEU A 66 3.49 -13.64 -1.18
C LEU A 66 4.64 -13.64 -2.20
N ALA A 67 4.43 -13.03 -3.38
CA ALA A 67 5.38 -13.03 -4.48
C ALA A 67 6.21 -11.73 -4.56
N GLU A 68 7.29 -11.76 -5.35
CA GLU A 68 8.09 -10.56 -5.67
C GLU A 68 7.33 -9.57 -6.55
N THR A 69 6.54 -10.10 -7.49
CA THR A 69 5.64 -9.34 -8.35
C THR A 69 4.23 -9.68 -7.94
N CYS A 70 3.48 -8.65 -7.55
CA CYS A 70 2.16 -8.81 -6.96
C CYS A 70 1.08 -8.38 -7.95
N PRO A 71 -0.17 -8.83 -7.77
CA PRO A 71 -1.24 -8.50 -8.69
C PRO A 71 -1.76 -7.10 -8.41
N VAL A 72 -2.40 -6.52 -9.42
CA VAL A 72 -3.43 -5.51 -9.20
C VAL A 72 -4.61 -6.17 -8.49
N VAL A 73 -4.97 -5.61 -7.34
CA VAL A 73 -6.12 -6.01 -6.54
C VAL A 73 -7.18 -4.92 -6.63
N THR A 74 -8.43 -5.33 -6.78
CA THR A 74 -9.58 -4.43 -6.67
C THR A 74 -10.49 -4.93 -5.57
N VAL A 75 -10.82 -4.06 -4.62
CA VAL A 75 -11.79 -4.34 -3.56
C VAL A 75 -12.86 -3.26 -3.60
N ARG A 76 -14.13 -3.66 -3.59
CA ARG A 76 -15.27 -2.73 -3.61
C ARG A 76 -16.42 -3.25 -2.77
N VAL A 77 -17.28 -2.35 -2.31
CA VAL A 77 -18.58 -2.72 -1.76
C VAL A 77 -19.56 -2.97 -2.92
N PRO A 78 -20.32 -4.08 -2.95
CA PRO A 78 -21.30 -4.30 -4.02
C PRO A 78 -22.34 -3.18 -4.07
N GLY A 79 -22.48 -2.54 -5.23
CA GLY A 79 -23.35 -1.37 -5.42
C GLY A 79 -22.85 -0.08 -4.75
N GLY A 80 -21.66 -0.10 -4.14
CA GLY A 80 -21.02 1.04 -3.48
C GLY A 80 -19.67 1.41 -4.10
N ASP A 81 -18.78 1.95 -3.27
CA ASP A 81 -17.50 2.50 -3.70
C ASP A 81 -16.42 1.44 -3.89
N VAL A 82 -15.43 1.77 -4.73
CA VAL A 82 -14.18 1.03 -4.84
C VAL A 82 -13.26 1.47 -3.71
N LEU A 83 -12.93 0.54 -2.82
CA LEU A 83 -12.07 0.79 -1.66
C LEU A 83 -10.59 0.70 -2.02
N HIS A 84 -10.25 -0.08 -3.05
CA HIS A 84 -8.88 -0.26 -3.51
C HIS A 84 -8.85 -0.69 -4.97
N HIS A 85 -7.89 -0.16 -5.73
CA HIS A 85 -7.63 -0.51 -7.13
C HIS A 85 -6.18 -0.20 -7.53
N HIS A 86 -5.22 -0.93 -6.96
CA HIS A 86 -3.80 -0.73 -7.24
C HIS A 86 -3.04 -2.06 -7.22
N GLU A 87 -1.82 -2.04 -7.75
CA GLU A 87 -0.85 -3.13 -7.58
C GLU A 87 -0.39 -3.18 -6.13
N MET A 88 -0.40 -4.37 -5.53
CA MET A 88 0.13 -4.57 -4.19
C MET A 88 1.66 -4.55 -4.19
N ALA A 89 2.28 -4.23 -3.06
CA ALA A 89 3.70 -4.46 -2.82
C ALA A 89 3.94 -5.84 -2.19
N ARG A 90 5.17 -6.36 -2.33
CA ARG A 90 5.57 -7.60 -1.68
C ARG A 90 5.40 -7.51 -0.16
N GLY A 91 4.68 -8.48 0.42
CA GLY A 91 4.39 -8.51 1.84
C GLY A 91 3.40 -7.44 2.31
N GLU A 92 2.82 -6.66 1.40
CA GLU A 92 1.69 -5.78 1.73
C GLU A 92 0.50 -6.62 2.15
N GLU A 93 -0.20 -6.12 3.17
CA GLU A 93 -1.42 -6.71 3.69
C GLU A 93 -2.54 -5.69 3.62
N LEU A 94 -3.66 -6.07 3.00
CA LEU A 94 -4.88 -5.30 2.95
C LEU A 94 -5.93 -5.98 3.84
N ASN A 95 -6.52 -5.21 4.74
CA ASN A 95 -7.57 -5.66 5.65
C ASN A 95 -8.82 -4.81 5.46
N TYR A 96 -9.96 -5.45 5.21
CA TYR A 96 -11.25 -4.78 5.08
C TYR A 96 -12.30 -5.41 6.00
N PHE A 97 -13.19 -4.56 6.49
CA PHE A 97 -14.18 -4.90 7.53
C PHE A 97 -15.62 -4.56 7.12
N GLU A 98 -15.84 -4.30 5.84
CA GLU A 98 -17.18 -4.08 5.33
C GLU A 98 -17.99 -5.38 5.37
N PRO A 99 -19.32 -5.30 5.55
CA PRO A 99 -20.18 -6.47 5.70
C PRO A 99 -20.23 -7.34 4.45
N GLU A 100 -20.03 -6.75 3.28
CA GLU A 100 -19.97 -7.46 2.00
C GLU A 100 -18.99 -6.76 1.05
N LEU A 101 -18.14 -7.55 0.39
CA LEU A 101 -17.07 -7.08 -0.48
C LEU A 101 -16.99 -7.92 -1.75
N ASP A 102 -16.87 -7.24 -2.89
CA ASP A 102 -16.46 -7.86 -4.16
C ASP A 102 -14.95 -7.64 -4.33
N VAL A 103 -14.23 -8.75 -4.48
CA VAL A 103 -12.77 -8.78 -4.67
C VAL A 103 -12.44 -9.29 -6.05
N VAL A 104 -11.49 -8.63 -6.71
CA VAL A 104 -10.93 -9.07 -7.99
C VAL A 104 -9.42 -9.06 -7.88
N LEU A 105 -8.82 -10.20 -8.20
CA LEU A 105 -7.38 -10.42 -8.24
C LEU A 105 -6.98 -10.60 -9.70
N SER A 106 -6.01 -9.84 -10.18
CA SER A 106 -5.48 -10.03 -11.55
C SER A 106 -4.61 -11.28 -11.69
N ASP A 107 -3.95 -11.71 -10.61
CA ASP A 107 -3.22 -12.98 -10.50
C ASP A 107 -3.46 -13.58 -9.10
N ALA A 108 -4.30 -14.61 -9.01
CA ALA A 108 -4.70 -15.22 -7.75
C ALA A 108 -3.62 -16.11 -7.13
N GLY A 109 -2.66 -16.60 -7.91
CA GLY A 109 -1.58 -17.47 -7.42
C GLY A 109 -0.46 -16.75 -6.68
N THR A 110 -0.48 -15.42 -6.66
CA THR A 110 0.56 -14.58 -6.02
C THR A 110 0.16 -14.03 -4.66
N VAL A 111 -1.10 -14.23 -4.27
CA VAL A 111 -1.67 -13.72 -3.01
C VAL A 111 -2.22 -14.85 -2.14
N ARG A 112 -2.27 -14.60 -0.83
CA ARG A 112 -3.02 -15.38 0.15
C ARG A 112 -4.22 -14.57 0.59
N VAL A 113 -5.41 -15.16 0.44
CA VAL A 113 -6.67 -14.56 0.89
C VAL A 113 -7.15 -15.29 2.13
N THR A 114 -7.57 -14.54 3.14
CA THR A 114 -8.25 -15.05 4.33
C THR A 114 -9.61 -14.38 4.44
N GLU A 115 -10.68 -15.18 4.46
CA GLU A 115 -12.06 -14.73 4.55
C GLU A 115 -12.59 -15.02 5.95
N ASN A 116 -13.00 -13.99 6.69
CA ASN A 116 -13.52 -14.13 8.04
C ASN A 116 -12.61 -15.01 8.93
N GLY A 117 -11.30 -14.84 8.79
CA GLY A 117 -10.27 -15.60 9.53
C GLY A 117 -9.98 -17.00 8.99
N LYS A 118 -10.65 -17.45 7.92
CA LYS A 118 -10.41 -18.75 7.28
C LYS A 118 -9.60 -18.57 5.99
N PRO A 119 -8.47 -19.28 5.81
CA PRO A 119 -7.74 -19.24 4.56
C PRO A 119 -8.62 -19.74 3.40
N ARG A 120 -8.67 -18.97 2.31
CA ARG A 120 -9.24 -19.40 1.03
C ARG A 120 -8.21 -20.26 0.30
N GLU A 121 -8.66 -21.18 -0.55
CA GLU A 121 -7.78 -21.85 -1.51
C GLU A 121 -7.10 -20.80 -2.39
N GLN A 122 -5.80 -20.96 -2.60
CA GLN A 122 -5.04 -20.08 -3.48
C GLN A 122 -5.38 -20.41 -4.93
N GLY A 123 -5.65 -19.39 -5.75
CA GLY A 123 -5.93 -19.58 -7.16
C GLY A 123 -4.68 -19.93 -7.97
N ASP A 124 -4.88 -20.19 -9.26
CA ASP A 124 -3.79 -20.51 -10.17
C ASP A 124 -2.92 -19.29 -10.51
N ALA A 125 -1.61 -19.51 -10.65
CA ALA A 125 -0.68 -18.47 -11.06
C ALA A 125 -1.01 -17.92 -12.46
N GLY A 126 -0.97 -16.59 -12.59
CA GLY A 126 -1.32 -15.85 -13.80
C GLY A 126 -2.81 -15.84 -14.13
N LYS A 127 -3.69 -16.36 -13.27
CA LYS A 127 -5.13 -16.38 -13.49
C LYS A 127 -5.83 -15.28 -12.69
N ARG A 128 -6.73 -14.58 -13.38
CA ARG A 128 -7.65 -13.65 -12.75
C ARG A 128 -8.73 -14.42 -11.99
N GLU A 129 -9.00 -14.00 -10.77
CA GLU A 129 -10.10 -14.53 -9.96
C GLU A 129 -10.97 -13.38 -9.45
N ALA A 130 -12.27 -13.62 -9.33
CA ALA A 130 -13.23 -12.69 -8.73
C ALA A 130 -14.17 -13.46 -7.81
N PHE A 131 -14.43 -12.90 -6.63
CA PHE A 131 -15.29 -13.52 -5.63
C PHE A 131 -15.91 -12.45 -4.71
N THR A 132 -16.99 -12.83 -4.04
CA THR A 132 -17.69 -12.00 -3.07
C THR A 132 -17.54 -12.61 -1.69
N VAL A 133 -17.19 -11.80 -0.69
CA VAL A 133 -17.07 -12.20 0.71
C VAL A 133 -18.11 -11.46 1.53
N ARG A 134 -18.74 -12.15 2.49
CA ARG A 134 -19.74 -11.60 3.42
C ARG A 134 -19.31 -11.88 4.85
N GLU A 135 -19.62 -10.97 5.77
CA GLU A 135 -19.52 -11.25 7.20
C GLU A 135 -20.46 -12.41 7.59
N PRO A 136 -20.07 -13.25 8.56
CA PRO A 136 -20.97 -14.26 9.11
C PRO A 136 -22.11 -13.57 9.87
N GLY A 137 -23.36 -13.90 9.51
CA GLY A 137 -24.58 -13.39 10.17
C GLY A 137 -24.89 -14.04 11.51
#